data_AF-A0A0D9VAI7-F1
#
_entry.id   AF-A0A0D9VAI7-F1
#
_cell.length_a   1.000
_cell.length_b   1.000
_cell.length_c   1.000
_cell.angle_alpha   90.00
_cell.angle_beta   90.00
_cell.angle_gamma   90.00
#
_symmetry.space_group_name_H-M   'P 1'
#
loop_
_entity.id
_entity.type
_entity.pdbx_description
1 polymer ?
#
loop_
_entity_poly.entity_id
_entity_poly.type
_entity_poly.pdbx_seq_one_letter_code
_entity_poly.pdbx_strand_id
1 'polypeptide(L)'
;MGDPSPSGVAEPPRIRRLEESVVNRIAAGEVIQRPSAAVKELIENSLDAGASSVSVAVKDGGLKLIQVSDDGHGIRFEDLPILCERHTTSKLSAYEDLQTIKSMGFRGEALASMTYVGHVTVTTITEGQLHGYRVAYRDGVMESEPKPCAAVKGTQVMVENLFYNMVARKKTLQNSNDDYPKIVDFISRFAVHHINVTFSCRKHGANRADVHSASTSSRLDAIRSVYGASVVRDLIAIKVSYEDAADANFKMDGYISNANYVAKKITMILFINDRLVDCTALKRAIEFVYSATLPQASKPFIYMSINLPPEHVDVNIHPTKKEVSLLNQDRIIETIRNTIEEKLMNCNTTRIFQTQVTWENEKECFRTVAAAIGNFYALHPPILPNPSGKGIHLYKKNRECMADEHAQNDLTSDENDIDQELLAEAETAWAQREWTIQHVLFPSMRLFFKPPKSMATDGTFVQVASLEKLYKIFERC
;
A
#
# COMPACT_ATOMS: atom_id res chain seq x y z
N MET A 1 8.21 -51.75 -64.31
CA MET A 1 9.35 -51.54 -63.40
C MET A 1 9.84 -50.12 -63.62
N GLY A 2 9.37 -49.17 -62.82
CA GLY A 2 9.89 -47.81 -62.77
C GLY A 2 10.51 -47.62 -61.39
N ASP A 3 11.82 -47.47 -61.36
CA ASP A 3 12.64 -47.37 -60.16
C ASP A 3 12.33 -46.06 -59.40
N PRO A 4 12.08 -46.08 -58.07
CA PRO A 4 11.91 -44.85 -57.32
C PRO A 4 13.29 -44.21 -57.06
N SER A 5 13.48 -43.01 -57.59
CA SER A 5 14.68 -42.20 -57.34
C SER A 5 14.84 -41.91 -55.84
N PRO A 6 16.07 -41.94 -55.29
CA PRO A 6 16.30 -41.76 -53.86
C PRO A 6 15.95 -40.32 -53.48
N SER A 7 15.06 -40.18 -52.50
CA SER A 7 14.75 -38.92 -51.83
C SER A 7 16.04 -38.28 -51.33
N GLY A 8 16.48 -37.21 -52.00
CA GLY A 8 17.69 -36.47 -51.65
C GLY A 8 17.65 -36.02 -50.20
N VAL A 9 18.62 -36.50 -49.42
CA VAL A 9 18.87 -36.03 -48.06
C VAL A 9 19.29 -34.56 -48.20
N ALA A 10 18.43 -33.63 -47.79
CA ALA A 10 18.71 -32.21 -47.87
C ALA A 10 19.97 -31.90 -47.05
N GLU A 11 21.00 -31.36 -47.70
CA GLU A 11 22.23 -30.96 -47.01
C GLU A 11 21.90 -29.94 -45.90
N PRO A 12 22.57 -30.02 -44.75
CA PRO A 12 22.32 -29.10 -43.66
C PRO A 12 22.62 -27.65 -44.08
N PRO A 13 21.81 -26.67 -43.65
CA PRO A 13 21.96 -25.29 -44.06
C PRO A 13 23.33 -24.72 -43.63
N ARG A 14 23.97 -23.97 -44.53
CA ARG A 14 25.26 -23.31 -44.25
C ARG A 14 25.09 -22.14 -43.28
N ILE A 15 25.92 -22.11 -42.25
CA ILE A 15 26.00 -21.00 -41.30
C ILE A 15 26.56 -19.76 -42.01
N ARG A 16 25.90 -18.60 -41.85
CA ARG A 16 26.30 -17.31 -42.44
C ARG A 16 26.32 -16.24 -41.36
N ARG A 17 27.22 -15.25 -41.51
CA ARG A 17 27.20 -14.06 -40.66
C ARG A 17 25.98 -13.21 -41.00
N LEU A 18 25.32 -12.69 -39.97
CA LEU A 18 24.23 -11.73 -40.12
C LEU A 18 24.79 -10.35 -40.45
N GLU A 19 24.00 -9.55 -41.15
CA GLU A 19 24.28 -8.13 -41.35
C GLU A 19 24.23 -7.40 -40.00
N GLU A 20 25.13 -6.44 -39.80
CA GLU A 20 25.27 -5.71 -38.54
C GLU A 20 23.98 -4.96 -38.15
N SER A 21 23.25 -4.42 -39.12
CA SER A 21 21.95 -3.77 -38.90
C SER A 21 20.92 -4.73 -38.28
N VAL A 22 20.94 -6.00 -38.68
CA VAL A 22 20.07 -7.06 -38.14
C VAL A 22 20.51 -7.44 -36.74
N VAL A 23 21.81 -7.63 -36.51
CA VAL A 23 22.36 -7.93 -35.17
C VAL A 23 22.00 -6.82 -34.18
N ASN A 24 22.18 -5.56 -34.59
CA ASN A 24 21.90 -4.42 -33.73
C ASN A 24 20.42 -4.29 -33.38
N ARG A 25 19.51 -4.54 -34.34
CA ARG A 25 18.07 -4.54 -34.08
C ARG A 25 17.62 -5.69 -33.17
N ILE A 26 18.21 -6.87 -33.31
CA ILE A 26 17.93 -8.01 -32.44
C ILE A 26 18.38 -7.68 -31.00
N ALA A 27 19.64 -7.25 -30.84
CA ALA A 27 20.20 -6.89 -29.54
C ALA A 27 19.44 -5.73 -28.87
N ALA A 28 19.06 -4.71 -29.64
CA ALA A 28 18.27 -3.59 -29.12
C ALA A 28 16.91 -4.05 -28.58
N GLY A 29 16.31 -5.07 -29.21
CA GLY A 29 15.10 -5.70 -28.72
C GLY A 29 15.26 -6.53 -27.44
N GLU A 30 16.47 -6.97 -27.10
CA GLU A 30 16.75 -7.69 -25.85
C GLU A 30 16.99 -6.72 -24.69
N VAL A 31 17.66 -5.59 -24.97
CA VAL A 31 17.90 -4.49 -24.03
C VAL A 31 16.59 -3.77 -23.69
N ILE A 32 15.85 -3.32 -24.72
CA ILE A 32 14.56 -2.62 -24.55
C ILE A 32 13.41 -3.58 -24.85
N GLN A 33 12.99 -4.30 -23.81
CA GLN A 33 11.92 -5.30 -23.94
C GLN A 33 10.51 -4.69 -23.92
N ARG A 34 10.33 -3.57 -23.20
CA ARG A 34 9.04 -2.90 -22.97
C ARG A 34 9.23 -1.39 -22.82
N PRO A 35 8.19 -0.56 -23.01
CA PRO A 35 8.23 0.89 -22.75
C PRO A 35 8.74 1.25 -21.35
N SER A 36 8.35 0.49 -20.32
CA SER A 36 8.81 0.73 -18.94
C SER A 36 10.32 0.52 -18.75
N ALA A 37 10.96 -0.35 -19.54
CA ALA A 37 12.41 -0.52 -19.51
C ALA A 37 13.12 0.69 -20.12
N ALA A 38 12.56 1.28 -21.18
CA ALA A 38 13.10 2.51 -21.75
C ALA A 38 12.99 3.67 -20.76
N VAL A 39 11.83 3.83 -20.10
CA VAL A 39 11.65 4.86 -19.06
C VAL A 39 12.64 4.65 -17.90
N LYS A 40 12.87 3.40 -17.46
CA LYS A 40 13.87 3.07 -16.44
C LYS A 40 15.25 3.61 -16.80
N GLU A 41 15.78 3.26 -17.96
CA GLU A 41 17.12 3.67 -18.37
C GLU A 41 17.24 5.20 -18.54
N LEU A 42 16.18 5.87 -19.01
CA LEU A 42 16.17 7.33 -19.13
C LEU A 42 16.18 8.01 -17.76
N ILE A 43 15.39 7.54 -16.80
CA ILE A 43 15.37 8.08 -15.43
C ILE A 43 16.72 7.85 -14.73
N GLU A 44 17.30 6.66 -14.87
CA GLU A 44 18.64 6.35 -14.34
C GLU A 44 19.69 7.30 -14.92
N ASN A 45 19.61 7.61 -16.23
CA ASN A 45 20.51 8.59 -16.85
C ASN A 45 20.30 10.01 -16.32
N SER A 46 19.05 10.43 -16.09
CA SER A 46 18.77 11.74 -15.49
C SER A 46 19.33 11.85 -14.07
N LEU A 47 19.21 10.79 -13.27
CA LEU A 47 19.76 10.74 -11.91
C LEU A 47 21.29 10.72 -11.90
N ASP A 48 21.91 9.95 -12.80
CA ASP A 48 23.37 9.96 -12.99
C ASP A 48 23.87 11.34 -13.45
N ALA A 49 23.02 12.12 -14.15
CA ALA A 49 23.33 13.49 -14.55
C ALA A 49 23.16 14.52 -13.41
N GLY A 50 22.83 14.07 -12.20
CA GLY A 50 22.66 14.92 -11.01
C GLY A 50 21.36 15.73 -11.01
N ALA A 51 20.31 15.25 -11.68
CA ALA A 51 19.02 15.94 -11.75
C ALA A 51 18.35 16.05 -10.36
N SER A 52 17.80 17.23 -10.06
CA SER A 52 16.92 17.50 -8.92
C SER A 52 15.43 17.37 -9.27
N SER A 53 15.09 17.35 -10.54
CA SER A 53 13.73 17.24 -11.05
C SER A 53 13.69 16.37 -12.30
N VAL A 54 12.80 15.37 -12.31
CA VAL A 54 12.58 14.48 -13.45
C VAL A 54 11.09 14.43 -13.78
N SER A 55 10.75 14.74 -15.02
CA SER A 55 9.39 14.76 -15.55
C SER A 55 9.23 13.76 -16.69
N VAL A 56 8.21 12.91 -16.57
CA VAL A 56 7.89 11.88 -17.54
C VAL A 56 6.50 12.10 -18.12
N ALA A 57 6.41 12.22 -19.43
CA ALA A 57 5.15 12.25 -20.17
C ALA A 57 5.06 11.06 -21.12
N VAL A 58 3.93 10.34 -21.07
CA VAL A 58 3.75 9.08 -21.80
C VAL A 58 2.46 9.11 -22.61
N LYS A 59 2.50 8.65 -23.87
CA LYS A 59 1.31 8.48 -24.73
C LYS A 59 1.17 7.04 -25.17
N ASP A 60 -0.06 6.51 -25.07
CA ASP A 60 -0.39 5.14 -25.51
C ASP A 60 0.51 4.07 -24.88
N GLY A 61 0.61 4.08 -23.55
CA GLY A 61 1.48 3.18 -22.78
C GLY A 61 2.99 3.32 -23.04
N GLY A 62 3.40 4.35 -23.80
CA GLY A 62 4.79 4.59 -24.21
C GLY A 62 5.13 4.00 -25.58
N LEU A 63 4.17 3.39 -26.28
CA LEU A 63 4.38 2.93 -27.65
C LEU A 63 4.41 4.08 -28.65
N LYS A 64 3.58 5.11 -28.43
CA LYS A 64 3.53 6.28 -29.31
C LYS A 64 4.57 7.32 -28.95
N LEU A 65 4.70 7.63 -27.65
CA LEU A 65 5.61 8.66 -27.16
C LEU A 65 6.02 8.37 -25.72
N ILE A 66 7.32 8.45 -25.47
CA ILE A 66 7.94 8.58 -24.14
C ILE A 66 8.75 9.86 -24.16
N GLN A 67 8.51 10.76 -23.22
CA GLN A 67 9.29 11.98 -23.06
C GLN A 67 9.76 12.06 -21.62
N VAL A 68 11.08 12.05 -21.43
CA VAL A 68 11.73 12.24 -20.11
C VAL A 68 12.49 13.55 -20.18
N SER A 69 12.23 14.45 -19.23
CA SER A 69 12.90 15.74 -19.10
C SER A 69 13.49 15.86 -17.71
N ASP A 70 14.73 16.30 -17.63
CA ASP A 70 15.46 16.52 -16.39
C ASP A 70 16.14 17.88 -16.36
N ASP A 71 16.58 18.29 -15.17
CA ASP A 71 17.34 19.52 -14.90
C ASP A 71 18.82 19.24 -14.57
N GLY A 72 19.36 18.11 -15.05
CA GLY A 72 20.74 17.69 -14.81
C GLY A 72 21.79 18.56 -15.51
N HIS A 73 23.03 18.06 -15.59
CA HIS A 73 24.15 18.82 -16.17
C HIS A 73 24.09 19.05 -17.69
N GLY A 74 23.20 18.35 -18.42
CA GLY A 74 23.10 18.44 -19.88
C GLY A 74 24.19 17.67 -20.63
N ILE A 75 24.15 17.64 -21.95
CA ILE A 75 25.13 16.94 -22.81
C ILE A 75 25.88 17.99 -23.62
N ARG A 76 27.21 17.85 -23.71
CA ARG A 76 28.04 18.80 -24.46
C ARG A 76 27.78 18.70 -25.95
N PHE A 77 27.93 19.82 -26.66
CA PHE A 77 27.74 19.88 -28.10
C PHE A 77 28.65 18.90 -28.86
N GLU A 78 29.91 18.79 -28.41
CA GLU A 78 30.92 17.89 -28.97
C GLU A 78 30.59 16.40 -28.85
N ASP A 79 29.78 16.02 -27.85
CA ASP A 79 29.40 14.63 -27.59
C ASP A 79 28.14 14.20 -28.36
N LEU A 80 27.38 15.15 -28.93
CA LEU A 80 26.15 14.85 -29.65
C LEU A 80 26.34 13.86 -30.82
N PRO A 81 27.40 13.93 -31.64
CA PRO A 81 27.63 12.97 -32.73
C PRO A 81 27.71 11.52 -32.25
N ILE A 82 28.37 11.29 -31.11
CA ILE A 82 28.67 9.95 -30.59
C ILE A 82 27.66 9.47 -29.53
N LEU A 83 26.70 10.32 -29.13
CA LEU A 83 25.78 10.07 -28.01
C LEU A 83 24.97 8.77 -28.16
N CYS A 84 24.55 8.44 -29.37
CA CYS A 84 23.74 7.26 -29.67
C CYS A 84 24.55 6.12 -30.31
N GLU A 85 25.88 6.24 -30.36
CA GLU A 85 26.75 5.15 -30.77
C GLU A 85 26.82 4.08 -29.67
N ARG A 86 27.04 2.83 -30.07
CA ARG A 86 27.19 1.74 -29.11
C ARG A 86 28.53 1.84 -28.41
N HIS A 87 28.56 1.42 -27.16
CA HIS A 87 29.78 1.36 -26.33
C HIS A 87 30.38 2.74 -26.02
N THR A 88 29.61 3.81 -26.22
CA THR A 88 30.00 5.17 -25.85
C THR A 88 29.41 5.51 -24.48
N THR A 89 30.28 5.78 -23.50
CA THR A 89 29.85 6.17 -22.15
C THR A 89 30.84 7.11 -21.50
N SER A 90 30.34 8.00 -20.64
CA SER A 90 31.15 8.86 -19.76
C SER A 90 31.39 8.24 -18.38
N LYS A 91 30.86 7.03 -18.13
CA LYS A 91 30.72 6.44 -16.79
C LYS A 91 31.73 5.32 -16.51
N LEU A 92 32.46 4.86 -17.53
CA LEU A 92 33.46 3.80 -17.45
C LEU A 92 34.64 4.14 -18.37
N SER A 93 35.86 3.95 -17.88
CA SER A 93 37.07 4.13 -18.68
C SER A 93 37.87 2.84 -18.84
N ALA A 94 37.91 2.01 -17.80
CA ALA A 94 38.66 0.75 -17.76
C ALA A 94 37.78 -0.42 -17.30
N TYR A 95 38.23 -1.66 -17.52
CA TYR A 95 37.48 -2.83 -17.10
C TYR A 95 37.39 -2.93 -15.57
N GLU A 96 38.45 -2.52 -14.87
CA GLU A 96 38.56 -2.51 -13.42
C GLU A 96 37.50 -1.61 -12.76
N ASP A 97 37.08 -0.55 -13.46
CA ASP A 97 36.03 0.35 -12.98
C ASP A 97 34.71 -0.40 -12.74
N LEU A 98 34.46 -1.53 -13.43
CA LEU A 98 33.24 -2.37 -13.25
C LEU A 98 33.03 -2.81 -11.80
N GLN A 99 34.10 -3.00 -11.03
CA GLN A 99 34.02 -3.43 -9.64
C GLN A 99 33.67 -2.29 -8.67
N THR A 100 33.80 -1.03 -9.10
CA THR A 100 33.63 0.16 -8.24
C THR A 100 32.54 1.13 -8.71
N ILE A 101 31.82 0.79 -9.79
CA ILE A 101 30.80 1.66 -10.39
C ILE A 101 29.72 2.05 -9.39
N LYS A 102 29.57 3.36 -9.21
CA LYS A 102 28.45 3.96 -8.46
C LYS A 102 27.29 4.42 -9.36
N SER A 103 27.53 4.65 -10.65
CA SER A 103 26.51 5.15 -11.59
C SER A 103 25.53 4.07 -12.04
N MET A 104 24.26 4.41 -12.23
CA MET A 104 23.21 3.45 -12.56
C MET A 104 23.29 2.93 -14.02
N GLY A 105 23.67 3.78 -14.96
CA GLY A 105 24.07 3.38 -16.32
C GLY A 105 25.58 3.16 -16.41
N PHE A 106 26.05 2.22 -17.23
CA PHE A 106 27.50 2.08 -17.51
C PHE A 106 27.84 1.42 -18.86
N ARG A 107 26.89 0.70 -19.48
CA ARG A 107 27.19 -0.06 -20.72
C ARG A 107 27.28 0.78 -22.00
N GLY A 108 26.78 2.01 -22.01
CA GLY A 108 26.75 2.84 -23.23
C GLY A 108 25.85 2.28 -24.35
N GLU A 109 24.83 1.48 -23.99
CA GLU A 109 24.00 0.77 -24.97
C GLU A 109 22.53 1.20 -24.98
N ALA A 110 22.04 1.86 -23.92
CA ALA A 110 20.62 2.10 -23.73
C ALA A 110 20.04 3.07 -24.78
N LEU A 111 20.65 4.25 -24.95
CA LEU A 111 20.21 5.23 -25.94
C LEU A 111 20.36 4.70 -27.37
N ALA A 112 21.51 4.11 -27.69
CA ALA A 112 21.75 3.43 -28.97
C ALA A 112 20.65 2.41 -29.27
N SER A 113 20.33 1.53 -28.31
CA SER A 113 19.27 0.53 -28.45
C SER A 113 17.90 1.16 -28.73
N MET A 114 17.56 2.27 -28.07
CA MET A 114 16.30 2.98 -28.33
C MET A 114 16.21 3.51 -29.76
N THR A 115 17.32 3.98 -30.36
CA THR A 115 17.33 4.46 -31.76
C THR A 115 17.13 3.36 -32.81
N TYR A 116 17.46 2.11 -32.49
CA TYR A 116 17.22 0.97 -33.40
C TYR A 116 15.76 0.51 -33.39
N VAL A 117 15.01 0.81 -32.33
CA VAL A 117 13.61 0.37 -32.18
C VAL A 117 12.60 1.52 -32.15
N GLY A 118 13.04 2.78 -32.19
CA GLY A 118 12.19 3.97 -32.15
C GLY A 118 12.89 5.19 -32.75
N HIS A 119 12.20 6.31 -32.82
CA HIS A 119 12.79 7.58 -33.25
C HIS A 119 13.15 8.38 -32.00
N VAL A 120 14.43 8.71 -31.84
CA VAL A 120 14.91 9.40 -30.64
C VAL A 120 15.26 10.84 -31.00
N THR A 121 14.71 11.78 -30.27
CA THR A 121 15.09 13.20 -30.33
C THR A 121 15.62 13.60 -28.97
N VAL A 122 16.81 14.20 -28.94
CA VAL A 122 17.43 14.74 -27.73
C VAL A 122 17.45 16.26 -27.85
N THR A 123 16.93 16.94 -26.83
CA THR A 123 17.10 18.39 -26.64
C THR A 123 17.88 18.60 -25.35
N THR A 124 18.98 19.34 -25.39
CA THR A 124 19.84 19.50 -24.21
C THR A 124 20.49 20.88 -24.19
N ILE A 125 20.81 21.36 -22.99
CA ILE A 125 21.59 22.57 -22.77
C ILE A 125 22.49 22.37 -21.54
N THR A 126 23.75 22.74 -21.68
CA THR A 126 24.72 22.74 -20.59
C THR A 126 24.75 24.10 -19.90
N GLU A 127 25.18 24.10 -18.64
CA GLU A 127 25.29 25.34 -17.86
C GLU A 127 26.27 26.33 -18.51
N GLY A 128 25.88 27.60 -18.62
CA GLY A 128 26.68 28.66 -19.24
C GLY A 128 26.48 28.83 -20.76
N GLN A 129 25.69 27.97 -21.42
CA GLN A 129 25.36 28.13 -22.84
C GLN A 129 24.16 29.06 -23.06
N LEU A 130 24.17 29.82 -24.16
CA LEU A 130 23.12 30.80 -24.48
C LEU A 130 21.87 30.17 -25.11
N HIS A 131 22.02 29.02 -25.77
CA HIS A 131 20.94 28.26 -26.39
C HIS A 131 21.22 26.76 -26.26
N GLY A 132 20.16 25.96 -26.33
CA GLY A 132 20.27 24.51 -26.36
C GLY A 132 20.34 23.98 -27.79
N TYR A 133 20.56 22.68 -27.91
CA TYR A 133 20.59 21.99 -29.19
C TYR A 133 19.57 20.87 -29.22
N ARG A 134 18.92 20.71 -30.38
CA ARG A 134 18.01 19.60 -30.68
C ARG A 134 18.56 18.74 -31.81
N VAL A 135 18.60 17.44 -31.57
CA VAL A 135 19.14 16.44 -32.50
C VAL A 135 18.19 15.25 -32.59
N ALA A 136 17.99 14.73 -33.80
CA ALA A 136 17.29 13.48 -34.04
C ALA A 136 18.28 12.37 -34.42
N TYR A 137 18.02 11.16 -33.91
CA TYR A 137 18.86 9.99 -34.12
C TYR A 137 18.04 8.81 -34.65
N ARG A 138 18.68 8.01 -35.51
CA ARG A 138 18.14 6.75 -36.05
C ARG A 138 19.25 5.73 -36.23
N ASP A 139 18.98 4.49 -35.83
CA ASP A 139 19.90 3.36 -36.00
C ASP A 139 21.36 3.66 -35.50
N GLY A 140 21.46 4.44 -34.43
CA GLY A 140 22.72 4.84 -33.78
C GLY A 140 23.36 6.12 -34.30
N VAL A 141 22.84 6.70 -35.39
CA VAL A 141 23.47 7.82 -36.11
C VAL A 141 22.59 9.07 -36.04
N MET A 142 23.23 10.24 -36.06
CA MET A 142 22.59 11.55 -36.16
C MET A 142 21.97 11.76 -37.55
N GLU A 143 20.66 12.05 -37.62
CA GLU A 143 19.97 12.27 -38.92
C GLU A 143 20.29 13.64 -39.54
N SER A 144 20.55 14.64 -38.71
CA SER A 144 20.84 16.01 -39.14
C SER A 144 21.72 16.73 -38.12
N GLU A 145 22.48 17.72 -38.57
CA GLU A 145 23.27 18.57 -37.67
C GLU A 145 22.43 19.15 -36.51
N PRO A 146 23.03 19.35 -35.32
CA PRO A 146 22.30 19.85 -34.16
C PRO A 146 21.70 21.23 -34.41
N LYS A 147 20.38 21.34 -34.24
CA LYS A 147 19.66 22.60 -34.47
C LYS A 147 19.61 23.42 -33.19
N PRO A 148 20.00 24.71 -33.21
CA PRO A 148 19.87 25.58 -32.05
C PRO A 148 18.39 25.77 -31.71
N CYS A 149 18.04 25.65 -30.43
CA CYS A 149 16.67 25.86 -29.96
C CYS A 149 16.62 26.41 -28.53
N ALA A 150 15.46 26.97 -28.16
CA ALA A 150 15.18 27.33 -26.78
C ALA A 150 15.04 26.04 -25.95
N ALA A 151 15.84 25.92 -24.90
CA ALA A 151 15.86 24.79 -23.99
C ALA A 151 15.99 25.29 -22.54
N VAL A 152 15.40 24.54 -21.62
CA VAL A 152 15.62 24.71 -20.18
C VAL A 152 16.82 23.89 -19.75
N LYS A 153 17.50 24.27 -18.66
CA LYS A 153 18.63 23.54 -18.08
C LYS A 153 18.34 22.04 -18.02
N GLY A 154 19.30 21.22 -18.44
CA GLY A 154 19.23 19.76 -18.40
C GLY A 154 18.97 19.14 -19.77
N THR A 155 18.40 17.93 -19.76
CA THR A 155 18.18 17.14 -20.96
C THR A 155 16.73 16.67 -21.08
N GLN A 156 16.22 16.72 -22.30
CA GLN A 156 14.95 16.13 -22.68
C GLN A 156 15.20 15.07 -23.76
N VAL A 157 14.85 13.83 -23.45
CA VAL A 157 14.88 12.70 -24.38
C VAL A 157 13.45 12.34 -24.75
N MET A 158 13.16 12.38 -26.05
CA MET A 158 11.88 12.03 -26.63
C MET A 158 12.05 10.79 -27.50
N VAL A 159 11.29 9.73 -27.20
CA VAL A 159 11.29 8.47 -27.95
C VAL A 159 9.90 8.27 -28.55
N GLU A 160 9.81 8.30 -29.87
CA GLU A 160 8.57 8.18 -30.63
C GLU A 160 8.48 6.83 -31.36
N ASN A 161 7.27 6.31 -31.48
CA ASN A 161 6.96 5.09 -32.23
C ASN A 161 7.84 3.89 -31.84
N LEU A 162 7.87 3.56 -30.55
CA LEU A 162 8.63 2.41 -30.06
C LEU A 162 8.14 1.11 -30.72
N PHE A 163 9.08 0.29 -31.16
CA PHE A 163 8.89 -0.95 -31.91
C PHE A 163 8.22 -0.79 -33.28
N TYR A 164 8.35 0.37 -33.95
CA TYR A 164 7.74 0.60 -35.26
C TYR A 164 8.16 -0.43 -36.32
N ASN A 165 9.41 -0.90 -36.25
CA ASN A 165 10.01 -1.89 -37.15
C ASN A 165 9.86 -3.35 -36.67
N MET A 166 9.20 -3.58 -35.52
CA MET A 166 8.98 -4.92 -34.94
C MET A 166 7.48 -5.20 -34.78
N VAL A 167 6.78 -5.43 -35.90
CA VAL A 167 5.31 -5.52 -35.96
C VAL A 167 4.72 -6.55 -34.99
N ALA A 168 5.30 -7.76 -34.92
CA ALA A 168 4.82 -8.82 -34.04
C ALA A 168 4.88 -8.38 -32.56
N ARG A 169 6.00 -7.79 -32.14
CA ARG A 169 6.20 -7.31 -30.77
C ARG A 169 5.29 -6.15 -30.44
N LYS A 170 5.15 -5.18 -31.35
CA LYS A 170 4.25 -4.04 -31.19
C LYS A 170 2.80 -4.51 -30.97
N LYS A 171 2.32 -5.47 -31.76
CA LYS A 171 0.98 -6.06 -31.59
C LYS A 171 0.81 -6.77 -30.25
N THR A 172 1.80 -7.55 -29.80
CA THR A 172 1.75 -8.22 -28.50
C THR A 172 1.66 -7.22 -27.34
N LEU A 173 2.39 -6.10 -27.43
CA LEU A 173 2.38 -5.06 -26.40
C LEU A 173 1.09 -4.22 -26.42
N GLN A 174 0.53 -3.93 -27.59
CA GLN A 174 -0.75 -3.23 -27.74
C GLN A 174 -1.91 -4.03 -27.14
N ASN A 175 -1.88 -5.36 -27.24
CA ASN A 175 -2.92 -6.23 -26.68
C ASN A 175 -2.75 -6.48 -25.18
N SER A 176 -1.54 -6.28 -24.63
CA SER A 176 -1.31 -6.41 -23.19
C SER A 176 -1.80 -5.14 -22.49
N ASN A 177 -2.63 -5.30 -21.46
CA ASN A 177 -3.10 -4.19 -20.61
C ASN A 177 -1.99 -3.13 -20.42
N ASP A 178 -2.32 -1.89 -20.79
CA ASP A 178 -1.49 -0.67 -20.84
C ASP A 178 -0.22 -0.74 -19.97
N ASP A 179 0.96 -0.47 -20.53
CA ASP A 179 2.22 -0.42 -19.77
C ASP A 179 2.30 0.84 -18.87
N TYR A 180 1.39 1.81 -19.03
CA TYR A 180 1.36 3.04 -18.25
C TYR A 180 1.31 2.84 -16.72
N PRO A 181 0.45 1.97 -16.13
CA PRO A 181 0.44 1.73 -14.69
C PRO A 181 1.76 1.14 -14.17
N LYS A 182 2.51 0.41 -15.00
CA LYS A 182 3.85 -0.10 -14.63
C LYS A 182 4.88 1.02 -14.62
N ILE A 183 4.78 1.96 -15.56
CA ILE A 183 5.62 3.16 -15.58
C ILE A 183 5.33 4.03 -14.33
N VAL A 184 4.05 4.21 -14.01
CA VAL A 184 3.62 4.90 -12.79
C VAL A 184 4.16 4.21 -11.54
N ASP A 185 3.99 2.89 -11.40
CA ASP A 185 4.54 2.13 -10.26
C ASP A 185 6.06 2.24 -10.17
N PHE A 186 6.76 2.21 -11.30
CA PHE A 186 8.21 2.37 -11.34
C PHE A 186 8.65 3.75 -10.86
N ILE A 187 8.05 4.82 -11.38
CA ILE A 187 8.36 6.21 -10.97
C ILE A 187 8.03 6.42 -9.49
N SER A 188 6.92 5.85 -9.02
CA SER A 188 6.54 5.84 -7.60
C SER A 188 7.62 5.23 -6.70
N ARG A 189 8.25 4.11 -7.12
CA ARG A 189 9.35 3.48 -6.38
C ARG A 189 10.59 4.38 -6.31
N PHE A 190 10.96 5.03 -7.42
CA PHE A 190 12.08 5.97 -7.46
C PHE A 190 11.81 7.23 -6.64
N ALA A 191 10.58 7.74 -6.67
CA ALA A 191 10.15 8.88 -5.88
C ALA A 191 10.22 8.60 -4.37
N VAL A 192 9.88 7.38 -3.95
CA VAL A 192 10.11 6.96 -2.57
C VAL A 192 11.60 6.89 -2.28
N HIS A 193 12.45 6.40 -3.18
CA HIS A 193 13.87 6.22 -2.88
C HIS A 193 14.69 7.52 -2.86
N HIS A 194 14.51 8.36 -3.86
CA HIS A 194 15.27 9.60 -4.01
C HIS A 194 14.46 10.79 -3.46
N ILE A 195 14.41 10.92 -2.13
CA ILE A 195 13.64 11.97 -1.44
C ILE A 195 14.06 13.40 -1.78
N ASN A 196 15.29 13.58 -2.30
CA ASN A 196 15.83 14.88 -2.71
C ASN A 196 15.48 15.26 -4.15
N VAL A 197 14.83 14.36 -4.90
CA VAL A 197 14.50 14.55 -6.32
C VAL A 197 12.99 14.64 -6.48
N THR A 198 12.55 15.63 -7.26
CA THR A 198 11.14 15.80 -7.62
C THR A 198 10.82 14.91 -8.81
N PHE A 199 9.78 14.08 -8.69
CA PHE A 199 9.31 13.24 -9.79
C PHE A 199 7.91 13.64 -10.22
N SER A 200 7.68 13.67 -11.53
CA SER A 200 6.34 13.80 -12.10
C SER A 200 6.10 12.80 -13.23
N CYS A 201 4.93 12.17 -13.23
CA CYS A 201 4.47 11.30 -14.31
C CYS A 201 3.06 11.70 -14.74
N ARG A 202 2.86 11.92 -16.04
CA ARG A 202 1.55 12.23 -16.60
C ARG A 202 1.33 11.55 -17.94
N LYS A 203 0.05 11.35 -18.29
CA LYS A 203 -0.33 11.06 -19.67
C LYS A 203 -0.11 12.30 -20.53
N HIS A 204 0.44 12.13 -21.72
CA HIS A 204 0.69 13.25 -22.63
C HIS A 204 -0.62 13.94 -23.01
N GLY A 205 -0.71 15.24 -22.73
CA GLY A 205 -1.92 16.06 -22.95
C GLY A 205 -2.90 16.08 -21.76
N ALA A 206 -2.62 15.34 -20.69
CA ALA A 206 -3.38 15.46 -19.44
C ALA A 206 -2.84 16.61 -18.58
N ASN A 207 -3.75 17.39 -18.00
CA ASN A 207 -3.39 18.51 -17.12
C ASN A 207 -2.93 18.05 -15.73
N ARG A 208 -3.40 16.89 -15.27
CA ARG A 208 -3.07 16.33 -13.96
C ARG A 208 -1.99 15.27 -14.09
N ALA A 209 -0.99 15.34 -13.22
CA ALA A 209 -0.01 14.27 -13.05
C ALA A 209 -0.59 13.16 -12.17
N ASP A 210 -0.36 11.91 -12.57
CA ASP A 210 -0.77 10.74 -11.80
C ASP A 210 0.22 10.45 -10.67
N VAL A 211 1.50 10.78 -10.89
CA VAL A 211 2.52 10.84 -9.84
C VAL A 211 3.06 12.24 -9.79
N HIS A 212 3.03 12.82 -8.60
CA HIS A 212 3.76 14.04 -8.30
C HIS A 212 4.33 13.92 -6.89
N SER A 213 5.66 13.85 -6.81
CA SER A 213 6.38 13.82 -5.55
C SER A 213 7.34 14.98 -5.53
N ALA A 214 7.13 15.91 -4.60
CA ALA A 214 8.09 16.98 -4.33
C ALA A 214 9.28 16.41 -3.53
N SER A 215 10.39 17.16 -3.48
CA SER A 215 11.46 16.88 -2.53
C SER A 215 10.92 16.91 -1.10
N THR A 216 11.20 15.88 -0.31
CA THR A 216 10.68 15.71 1.06
C THR A 216 11.81 15.58 2.07
N SER A 217 11.55 15.97 3.31
CA SER A 217 12.51 15.85 4.41
C SER A 217 12.65 14.42 4.94
N SER A 218 11.63 13.57 4.74
CA SER A 218 11.65 12.19 5.21
C SER A 218 11.11 11.19 4.21
N ARG A 219 11.64 9.96 4.27
CA ARG A 219 11.19 8.81 3.47
C ARG A 219 9.72 8.48 3.71
N LEU A 220 9.23 8.67 4.93
CA LEU A 220 7.81 8.47 5.28
C LEU A 220 6.90 9.48 4.58
N ASP A 221 7.34 10.72 4.43
CA ASP A 221 6.57 11.75 3.72
C ASP A 221 6.50 11.44 2.22
N ALA A 222 7.60 10.94 1.64
CA ALA A 222 7.61 10.45 0.25
C ALA A 222 6.62 9.28 0.07
N ILE A 223 6.64 8.28 0.96
CA ILE A 223 5.66 7.18 0.93
C ILE A 223 4.23 7.70 1.09
N ARG A 224 4.00 8.69 1.96
CA ARG A 224 2.68 9.33 2.15
C ARG A 224 2.19 9.99 0.88
N SER A 225 3.07 10.72 0.18
CA SER A 225 2.74 11.44 -1.05
C SER A 225 2.37 10.50 -2.19
N VAL A 226 3.06 9.37 -2.31
CA VAL A 226 2.95 8.46 -3.45
C VAL A 226 1.90 7.36 -3.21
N TYR A 227 1.92 6.72 -2.04
CA TYR A 227 1.07 5.57 -1.71
C TYR A 227 -0.10 5.93 -0.78
N GLY A 228 -0.11 7.14 -0.22
CA GLY A 228 -1.19 7.66 0.63
C GLY A 228 -0.96 7.49 2.13
N ALA A 229 -1.72 8.25 2.92
CA ALA A 229 -1.61 8.27 4.38
C ALA A 229 -2.05 6.97 5.06
N SER A 230 -2.92 6.19 4.43
CA SER A 230 -3.37 4.89 4.94
C SER A 230 -2.22 3.90 5.08
N VAL A 231 -1.27 3.89 4.12
CA VAL A 231 -0.11 3.01 4.16
C VAL A 231 0.80 3.41 5.31
N VAL A 232 1.15 4.70 5.41
CA VAL A 232 2.11 5.22 6.40
C VAL A 232 1.68 4.98 7.84
N ARG A 233 0.38 5.09 8.14
CA ARG A 233 -0.16 4.81 9.49
C ARG A 233 0.20 3.40 9.97
N ASP A 234 0.28 2.46 9.04
CA ASP A 234 0.46 1.05 9.33
C ASP A 234 1.92 0.59 9.07
N LEU A 235 2.88 1.51 8.92
CA LEU A 235 4.31 1.19 8.73
C LEU A 235 5.10 1.13 10.04
N ILE A 236 6.03 0.20 10.10
CA ILE A 236 7.02 0.01 11.16
C ILE A 236 8.41 0.17 10.55
N ALA A 237 9.27 0.96 11.18
CA ALA A 237 10.66 1.11 10.76
C ALA A 237 11.47 -0.15 11.11
N ILE A 238 12.31 -0.59 10.17
CA ILE A 238 13.27 -1.68 10.36
C ILE A 238 14.67 -1.19 10.02
N LYS A 239 15.62 -1.58 10.87
CA LYS A 239 17.04 -1.31 10.68
C LYS A 239 17.81 -2.57 11.00
N VAL A 240 18.70 -2.94 10.10
CA VAL A 240 19.61 -4.08 10.26
C VAL A 240 21.00 -3.59 9.93
N SER A 241 21.95 -3.80 10.83
CA SER A 241 23.35 -3.55 10.59
C SER A 241 24.16 -4.69 11.14
N TYR A 242 25.18 -5.09 10.39
CA TYR A 242 26.12 -6.11 10.78
C TYR A 242 27.51 -5.57 10.47
N GLU A 243 28.34 -5.51 11.51
CA GLU A 243 29.75 -5.18 11.44
C GLU A 243 30.49 -6.43 11.90
N ASP A 244 31.11 -7.14 10.96
CA ASP A 244 31.93 -8.30 11.27
C ASP A 244 33.24 -8.13 10.55
N ALA A 245 34.34 -8.42 11.25
CA ALA A 245 35.67 -8.02 10.83
C ALA A 245 36.16 -8.75 9.55
N ALA A 246 35.41 -9.74 9.06
CA ALA A 246 35.76 -10.57 7.90
C ALA A 246 34.79 -10.46 6.71
N ASP A 247 33.57 -9.95 6.90
CA ASP A 247 32.50 -9.97 5.91
C ASP A 247 31.76 -8.62 5.99
N ALA A 248 31.76 -7.87 4.90
CA ALA A 248 30.98 -6.67 4.57
C ALA A 248 30.25 -5.88 5.68
N ASN A 249 30.51 -4.56 5.71
CA ASN A 249 29.62 -3.56 6.30
C ASN A 249 28.24 -3.62 5.60
N PHE A 250 27.33 -4.44 6.11
CA PHE A 250 25.95 -4.53 5.66
C PHE A 250 25.10 -3.56 6.46
N LYS A 251 24.42 -2.66 5.76
CA LYS A 251 23.44 -1.76 6.38
C LYS A 251 22.14 -1.78 5.59
N MET A 252 21.04 -1.98 6.28
CA MET A 252 19.70 -1.91 5.72
C MET A 252 18.83 -1.00 6.54
N ASP A 253 18.21 -0.03 5.88
CA ASP A 253 17.13 0.81 6.42
C ASP A 253 15.84 0.51 5.64
N GLY A 254 14.71 0.40 6.33
CA GLY A 254 13.45 0.06 5.67
C GLY A 254 12.20 0.37 6.49
N TYR A 255 11.06 0.17 5.84
CA TYR A 255 9.73 0.25 6.43
C TYR A 255 8.91 -0.95 5.98
N ILE A 256 8.22 -1.58 6.93
CA ILE A 256 7.37 -2.73 6.67
C ILE A 256 5.98 -2.50 7.23
N SER A 257 4.95 -3.04 6.58
CA SER A 257 3.59 -2.94 7.08
C SER A 257 3.37 -3.83 8.31
N ASN A 258 2.64 -3.33 9.30
CA ASN A 258 2.16 -4.08 10.44
C ASN A 258 0.99 -5.01 10.06
N ALA A 259 0.45 -5.73 11.04
CA ALA A 259 -0.66 -6.65 10.83
C ALA A 259 -2.05 -6.01 10.65
N ASN A 260 -2.18 -4.68 10.72
CA ASN A 260 -3.41 -3.95 10.42
C ASN A 260 -3.51 -3.60 8.93
N TYR A 261 -2.40 -3.59 8.21
CA TYR A 261 -2.38 -3.25 6.80
C TYR A 261 -3.09 -4.32 5.95
N VAL A 262 -4.03 -3.87 5.14
CA VAL A 262 -4.79 -4.74 4.23
C VAL A 262 -4.56 -4.30 2.79
N ALA A 263 -3.96 -5.18 1.99
CA ALA A 263 -3.83 -4.99 0.55
C ALA A 263 -4.00 -6.30 -0.22
N LYS A 264 -4.44 -6.18 -1.48
CA LYS A 264 -4.66 -7.32 -2.38
C LYS A 264 -3.38 -7.82 -3.06
N LYS A 265 -2.35 -6.97 -3.15
CA LYS A 265 -1.10 -7.24 -3.87
C LYS A 265 0.08 -6.82 -3.01
N ILE A 266 1.14 -7.63 -3.06
CA ILE A 266 2.40 -7.32 -2.41
C ILE A 266 3.05 -6.12 -3.11
N THR A 267 3.41 -5.11 -2.32
CA THR A 267 4.21 -3.97 -2.79
C THR A 267 5.57 -4.07 -2.12
N MET A 268 6.58 -4.52 -2.86
CA MET A 268 7.94 -4.64 -2.36
C MET A 268 8.84 -3.73 -3.18
N ILE A 269 9.43 -2.75 -2.50
CA ILE A 269 10.35 -1.77 -3.04
C ILE A 269 11.73 -2.09 -2.44
N LEU A 270 12.64 -2.59 -3.26
CA LEU A 270 13.97 -2.99 -2.84
C LEU A 270 15.01 -2.21 -3.63
N PHE A 271 15.81 -1.44 -2.90
CA PHE A 271 16.98 -0.77 -3.44
C PHE A 271 18.24 -1.39 -2.88
N ILE A 272 19.22 -1.64 -3.74
CA ILE A 272 20.56 -2.10 -3.38
C ILE A 272 21.55 -1.13 -4.02
N ASN A 273 22.32 -0.41 -3.20
CA ASN A 273 23.24 0.65 -3.67
C ASN A 273 22.57 1.60 -4.66
N ASP A 274 21.42 2.14 -4.28
CA ASP A 274 20.59 3.07 -5.06
C ASP A 274 19.97 2.51 -6.36
N ARG A 275 20.11 1.21 -6.64
CA ARG A 275 19.47 0.54 -7.78
C ARG A 275 18.18 -0.16 -7.38
N LEU A 276 17.12 0.00 -8.17
CA LEU A 276 15.90 -0.78 -8.00
C LEU A 276 16.11 -2.22 -8.48
N VAL A 277 15.98 -3.19 -7.57
CA VAL A 277 16.23 -4.61 -7.80
C VAL A 277 14.96 -5.44 -7.52
N ASP A 278 14.74 -6.47 -8.33
CA ASP A 278 13.78 -7.53 -8.02
C ASP A 278 14.51 -8.76 -7.49
N CYS A 279 14.23 -9.15 -6.25
CA CYS A 279 14.82 -10.34 -5.61
C CYS A 279 13.70 -11.32 -5.25
N THR A 280 13.48 -12.31 -6.10
CA THR A 280 12.40 -13.29 -5.94
C THR A 280 12.58 -14.16 -4.69
N ALA A 281 13.83 -14.51 -4.35
CA ALA A 281 14.16 -15.28 -3.16
C ALA A 281 13.79 -14.52 -1.87
N LEU A 282 14.20 -13.26 -1.75
CA LEU A 282 13.86 -12.40 -0.60
C LEU A 282 12.34 -12.16 -0.52
N LYS A 283 11.69 -11.91 -1.65
CA LYS A 283 10.24 -11.72 -1.71
C LYS A 283 9.48 -12.93 -1.16
N ARG A 284 9.87 -14.14 -1.55
CA ARG A 284 9.28 -15.40 -1.06
C ARG A 284 9.53 -15.60 0.44
N ALA A 285 10.75 -15.31 0.92
CA ALA A 285 11.10 -15.43 2.33
C ALA A 285 10.26 -14.50 3.22
N ILE A 286 10.06 -13.25 2.79
CA ILE A 286 9.22 -12.29 3.52
C ILE A 286 7.74 -12.68 3.46
N GLU A 287 7.26 -13.14 2.29
CA GLU A 287 5.88 -13.60 2.14
C GLU A 287 5.55 -14.79 3.05
N PHE A 288 6.52 -15.68 3.28
CA PHE A 288 6.37 -16.78 4.23
C PHE A 288 6.17 -16.27 5.67
N VAL A 289 6.99 -15.33 6.14
CA VAL A 289 6.86 -14.73 7.49
C VAL A 289 5.49 -14.07 7.67
N TYR A 290 5.08 -13.25 6.69
CA TYR A 290 3.79 -12.56 6.74
C TYR A 290 2.61 -13.51 6.68
N SER A 291 2.71 -14.62 5.95
CA SER A 291 1.64 -15.63 5.89
C SER A 291 1.44 -16.34 7.23
N ALA A 292 2.48 -16.43 8.07
CA ALA A 292 2.39 -16.98 9.41
C ALA A 292 1.81 -15.98 10.45
N THR A 293 2.01 -14.67 10.24
CA THR A 293 1.59 -13.63 11.20
C THR A 293 0.29 -12.90 10.85
N LEU A 294 -0.10 -12.84 9.58
CA LEU A 294 -1.31 -12.13 9.14
C LEU A 294 -2.54 -13.05 9.13
N PRO A 295 -3.64 -12.71 9.82
CA PRO A 295 -4.93 -13.32 9.58
C PRO A 295 -5.51 -12.79 8.25
N GLN A 296 -5.98 -13.69 7.38
CA GLN A 296 -6.49 -13.44 6.01
C GLN A 296 -5.45 -13.11 4.93
N ALA A 297 -5.84 -13.32 3.67
CA ALA A 297 -5.07 -13.17 2.43
C ALA A 297 -4.56 -11.74 2.11
N SER A 298 -4.30 -10.92 3.14
CA SER A 298 -3.64 -9.63 3.01
C SER A 298 -2.19 -9.81 2.54
N LYS A 299 -1.72 -8.83 1.78
CA LYS A 299 -0.34 -8.76 1.27
C LYS A 299 0.38 -7.56 1.87
N PRO A 300 1.68 -7.68 2.21
CA PRO A 300 2.41 -6.63 2.88
C PRO A 300 2.86 -5.51 1.94
N PHE A 301 3.10 -4.35 2.54
CA PHE A 301 3.89 -3.26 1.97
C PHE A 301 5.30 -3.29 2.58
N ILE A 302 6.32 -3.30 1.74
CA ILE A 302 7.71 -3.43 2.14
C ILE A 302 8.52 -2.43 1.35
N TYR A 303 9.32 -1.63 2.04
CA TYR A 303 10.35 -0.78 1.48
C TYR A 303 11.68 -1.09 2.20
N MET A 304 12.74 -1.34 1.44
CA MET A 304 14.08 -1.64 1.96
C MET A 304 15.13 -0.98 1.08
N SER A 305 16.10 -0.34 1.71
CA SER A 305 17.33 0.16 1.09
C SER A 305 18.51 -0.51 1.75
N ILE A 306 19.19 -1.33 0.98
CA ILE A 306 20.39 -2.06 1.36
C ILE A 306 21.60 -1.31 0.81
N ASN A 307 22.56 -1.05 1.69
CA ASN A 307 23.87 -0.52 1.35
C ASN A 307 24.91 -1.62 1.60
N LEU A 308 25.66 -1.94 0.56
CA LEU A 308 26.67 -2.99 0.52
C LEU A 308 27.93 -2.48 -0.18
N PRO A 309 29.12 -2.98 0.18
CA PRO A 309 30.32 -2.73 -0.62
C PRO A 309 30.11 -3.17 -2.08
N PRO A 310 30.54 -2.38 -3.09
CA PRO A 310 30.37 -2.71 -4.51
C PRO A 310 30.91 -4.11 -4.89
N GLU A 311 31.98 -4.55 -4.24
CA GLU A 311 32.61 -5.86 -4.45
C GLU A 311 31.69 -7.06 -4.13
N HIS A 312 30.65 -6.84 -3.32
CA HIS A 312 29.73 -7.88 -2.87
C HIS A 312 28.44 -7.94 -3.71
N VAL A 313 28.34 -7.10 -4.74
CA VAL A 313 27.15 -6.99 -5.60
C VAL A 313 27.59 -7.11 -7.06
N ASP A 314 27.23 -8.21 -7.70
CA ASP A 314 27.41 -8.36 -9.15
C ASP A 314 26.19 -7.80 -9.88
N VAL A 315 26.39 -6.64 -10.51
CA VAL A 315 25.37 -5.93 -11.31
C VAL A 315 25.34 -6.36 -12.78
N ASN A 316 26.31 -7.18 -13.24
CA ASN A 316 26.52 -7.47 -14.66
C ASN A 316 25.80 -8.73 -15.16
N ILE A 317 24.84 -9.27 -14.39
CA ILE A 317 24.22 -10.57 -14.69
C ILE A 317 23.13 -10.48 -15.76
N HIS A 318 22.28 -9.47 -15.68
CA HIS A 318 21.12 -9.36 -16.58
C HIS A 318 21.19 -8.08 -17.43
N PRO A 319 20.93 -8.12 -18.75
CA PRO A 319 20.98 -6.94 -19.63
C PRO A 319 20.10 -5.76 -19.17
N THR A 320 18.95 -6.05 -18.55
CA THR A 320 18.02 -5.01 -18.05
C THR A 320 18.29 -4.55 -16.60
N LYS A 321 19.38 -5.03 -15.99
CA LYS A 321 19.79 -4.73 -14.60
C LYS A 321 18.65 -4.89 -13.58
N LYS A 322 17.77 -5.86 -13.79
CA LYS A 322 16.62 -6.12 -12.89
C LYS A 322 17.02 -6.98 -11.70
N GLU A 323 18.01 -7.83 -11.91
CA GLU A 323 18.50 -8.80 -10.94
C GLU A 323 19.97 -8.48 -10.68
N VAL A 324 20.39 -8.62 -9.43
CA VAL A 324 21.79 -8.55 -9.01
C VAL A 324 22.08 -9.82 -8.21
N SER A 325 23.29 -10.35 -8.32
CA SER A 325 23.74 -11.42 -7.42
C SER A 325 24.45 -10.80 -6.25
N LEU A 326 24.12 -11.30 -5.07
CA LEU A 326 24.70 -10.87 -3.81
C LEU A 326 25.66 -11.94 -3.32
N LEU A 327 26.85 -11.52 -2.92
CA LEU A 327 27.71 -12.39 -2.13
C LEU A 327 27.02 -12.69 -0.79
N ASN A 328 27.03 -13.95 -0.36
CA ASN A 328 26.35 -14.40 0.87
C ASN A 328 24.83 -14.12 0.89
N GLN A 329 24.17 -14.20 -0.28
CA GLN A 329 22.73 -13.92 -0.44
C GLN A 329 21.85 -14.63 0.61
N ASP A 330 22.09 -15.92 0.88
CA ASP A 330 21.25 -16.69 1.81
C ASP A 330 21.34 -16.17 3.25
N ARG A 331 22.55 -15.81 3.71
CA ARG A 331 22.78 -15.21 5.04
C ARG A 331 22.08 -13.87 5.18
N ILE A 332 22.14 -13.03 4.14
CA ILE A 332 21.45 -11.73 4.12
C ILE A 332 19.93 -11.93 4.19
N ILE A 333 19.39 -12.85 3.39
CA ILE A 333 17.95 -13.15 3.38
C ILE A 333 17.49 -13.65 4.74
N GLU A 334 18.23 -14.57 5.36
CA GLU A 334 17.92 -15.11 6.69
C GLU A 334 17.93 -14.04 7.77
N THR A 335 18.93 -13.15 7.75
CA THR A 335 19.04 -12.04 8.71
C THR A 335 17.86 -11.08 8.59
N ILE A 336 17.49 -10.69 7.37
CA ILE A 336 16.34 -9.83 7.11
C ILE A 336 15.04 -10.52 7.56
N ARG A 337 14.87 -11.80 7.22
CA ARG A 337 13.71 -12.61 7.58
C ARG A 337 13.51 -12.64 9.10
N ASN A 338 14.55 -12.99 9.84
CA ASN A 338 14.49 -13.12 11.30
C ASN A 338 14.19 -11.76 11.96
N THR A 339 14.76 -10.66 11.45
CA THR A 339 14.48 -9.31 11.97
C THR A 339 13.03 -8.89 11.74
N ILE A 340 12.48 -9.18 10.56
CA ILE A 340 11.08 -8.88 10.23
C ILE A 340 10.15 -9.68 11.15
N GLU A 341 10.43 -10.97 11.34
CA GLU A 341 9.66 -11.85 12.22
C GLU A 341 9.66 -11.33 13.67
N GLU A 342 10.82 -10.98 14.22
CA GLU A 342 10.95 -10.42 15.56
C GLU A 342 10.15 -9.11 15.71
N LYS A 343 10.21 -8.21 14.72
CA LYS A 343 9.44 -6.96 14.77
C LYS A 343 7.94 -7.16 14.68
N LEU A 344 7.47 -8.09 13.85
CA LEU A 344 6.04 -8.39 13.74
C LEU A 344 5.50 -9.04 15.02
N MET A 345 6.26 -9.94 15.64
CA MET A 345 5.88 -10.56 16.92
C MET A 345 5.79 -9.52 18.04
N ASN A 346 6.78 -8.63 18.15
CA ASN A 346 6.77 -7.56 19.17
C ASN A 346 5.58 -6.60 19.01
N CYS A 347 5.19 -6.27 17.77
CA CYS A 347 4.02 -5.42 17.53
C CYS A 347 2.68 -6.11 17.85
N ASN A 348 2.60 -7.44 17.73
CA ASN A 348 1.41 -8.20 18.13
C ASN A 348 1.23 -8.25 19.65
N THR A 349 2.32 -8.29 20.44
CA THR A 349 2.24 -8.24 21.91
C THR A 349 1.56 -6.97 22.43
N THR A 350 1.75 -5.84 21.75
CA THR A 350 1.06 -4.57 22.09
C THR A 350 -0.46 -4.64 21.92
N ARG A 351 -0.98 -5.51 21.04
CA ARG A 351 -2.44 -5.70 20.88
C ARG A 351 -3.11 -6.30 22.13
N ILE A 352 -2.37 -7.04 22.95
CA ILE A 352 -2.96 -7.68 24.15
C ILE A 352 -3.32 -6.64 25.22
N PHE A 353 -2.64 -5.49 25.26
CA PHE A 353 -2.86 -4.47 26.30
C PHE A 353 -3.99 -3.46 26.00
N GLN A 354 -4.39 -3.26 24.74
CA GLN A 354 -5.40 -2.24 24.38
C GLN A 354 -6.84 -2.75 24.33
N THR A 355 -7.08 -4.06 24.39
CA THR A 355 -8.42 -4.66 24.40
C THR A 355 -8.70 -5.47 25.66
N GLN A 356 -8.19 -5.04 26.81
CA GLN A 356 -8.78 -5.47 28.08
C GLN A 356 -9.78 -4.40 28.53
N VAL A 357 -11.02 -4.58 28.08
CA VAL A 357 -12.18 -4.04 28.79
C VAL A 357 -12.17 -4.67 30.18
N THR A 358 -11.71 -3.92 31.19
CA THR A 358 -11.85 -4.34 32.58
C THR A 358 -13.28 -4.05 33.02
N TRP A 359 -14.04 -5.10 33.30
CA TRP A 359 -15.44 -5.02 33.71
C TRP A 359 -15.67 -4.04 34.88
N GLU A 360 -14.69 -3.86 35.75
CA GLU A 360 -14.78 -2.93 36.88
C GLU A 360 -14.85 -1.45 36.48
N ASN A 361 -14.20 -1.03 35.39
CA ASN A 361 -14.24 0.36 34.96
C ASN A 361 -15.51 0.70 34.15
N GLU A 362 -16.05 -0.25 33.39
CA GLU A 362 -17.17 0.03 32.48
C GLU A 362 -18.56 -0.21 33.11
N LYS A 363 -18.62 -0.91 34.23
CA LYS A 363 -19.86 -1.27 34.95
C LYS A 363 -20.75 -0.07 35.28
N GLU A 364 -20.14 1.07 35.60
CA GLU A 364 -20.87 2.28 35.98
C GLU A 364 -21.54 2.96 34.78
N CYS A 365 -20.87 2.98 33.62
CA CYS A 365 -21.45 3.44 32.36
C CYS A 365 -22.64 2.57 31.93
N PHE A 366 -22.49 1.24 31.96
CA PHE A 366 -23.58 0.33 31.60
C PHE A 366 -24.79 0.45 32.52
N ARG A 367 -24.58 0.65 33.84
CA ARG A 367 -25.67 0.90 34.79
C ARG A 367 -26.44 2.17 34.48
N THR A 368 -25.74 3.24 34.12
CA THR A 368 -26.36 4.54 33.83
C THR A 368 -27.23 4.48 32.57
N VAL A 369 -26.72 3.84 31.52
CA VAL A 369 -27.46 3.65 30.26
C VAL A 369 -28.71 2.79 30.49
N ALA A 370 -28.60 1.70 31.25
CA ALA A 370 -29.72 0.84 31.57
C ALA A 370 -30.82 1.57 32.37
N ALA A 371 -30.44 2.44 33.31
CA ALA A 371 -31.38 3.24 34.09
C ALA A 371 -32.14 4.27 33.23
N ALA A 372 -31.45 4.94 32.31
CA ALA A 372 -32.06 5.92 31.40
C ALA A 372 -33.06 5.25 30.44
N ILE A 373 -32.71 4.08 29.91
CA ILE A 373 -33.59 3.28 29.06
C ILE A 373 -34.81 2.78 29.85
N GLY A 374 -34.62 2.32 31.09
CA GLY A 374 -35.71 1.89 31.96
C GLY A 374 -36.74 3.00 32.23
N ASN A 375 -36.28 4.24 32.45
CA ASN A 375 -37.16 5.39 32.62
C ASN A 375 -37.90 5.80 31.33
N PHE A 376 -37.26 5.64 30.17
CA PHE A 376 -37.86 6.02 28.89
C PHE A 376 -39.05 5.13 28.48
N TYR A 377 -39.03 3.84 28.85
CA TYR A 377 -40.07 2.87 28.45
C TYR A 377 -41.20 2.68 29.46
N ALA A 378 -41.23 3.43 30.57
CA ALA A 378 -42.31 3.36 31.56
C ALA A 378 -43.50 4.26 31.17
N LEU A 379 -44.62 3.66 30.73
CA LEU A 379 -45.89 4.37 30.46
C LEU A 379 -46.58 4.75 31.79
N HIS A 380 -46.58 6.07 32.06
CA HIS A 380 -47.06 6.82 33.23
C HIS A 380 -46.57 6.34 34.62
N PRO A 381 -45.95 7.23 35.42
CA PRO A 381 -45.59 6.91 36.79
C PRO A 381 -46.86 6.64 37.61
N PRO A 382 -46.81 5.71 38.58
CA PRO A 382 -47.99 5.39 39.36
C PRO A 382 -48.41 6.61 40.21
N ILE A 383 -49.73 6.87 40.29
CA ILE A 383 -50.28 7.95 41.13
C ILE A 383 -49.96 7.66 42.62
N LEU A 384 -49.85 6.38 42.98
CA LEU A 384 -49.48 5.92 44.31
C LEU A 384 -48.38 4.84 44.21
N PRO A 385 -47.26 4.97 44.95
CA PRO A 385 -46.16 4.01 44.91
C PRO A 385 -46.58 2.60 45.34
N ASN A 386 -45.76 1.58 45.04
CA ASN A 386 -46.05 0.22 45.49
C ASN A 386 -46.13 0.20 47.04
N PRO A 387 -47.23 -0.30 47.64
CA PRO A 387 -47.40 -0.33 49.10
C PRO A 387 -46.44 -1.33 49.80
N SER A 388 -45.73 -2.18 49.06
CA SER A 388 -44.74 -3.11 49.60
C SER A 388 -43.31 -2.54 49.65
N GLY A 389 -42.60 -2.81 50.75
CA GLY A 389 -41.19 -2.46 50.92
C GLY A 389 -40.95 -0.96 51.17
N LYS A 390 -39.97 -0.36 50.48
CA LYS A 390 -39.52 1.03 50.73
C LYS A 390 -40.58 2.11 50.45
N GLY A 391 -41.67 1.77 49.75
CA GLY A 391 -42.76 2.70 49.41
C GLY A 391 -43.75 2.97 50.56
N ILE A 392 -43.76 2.16 51.62
CA ILE A 392 -44.76 2.22 52.70
C ILE A 392 -44.71 3.53 53.51
N HIS A 393 -43.57 4.22 53.50
CA HIS A 393 -43.40 5.50 54.22
C HIS A 393 -44.25 6.64 53.64
N LEU A 394 -44.66 6.56 52.37
CA LEU A 394 -45.51 7.58 51.74
C LEU A 394 -46.95 7.60 52.25
N TYR A 395 -47.37 6.56 52.98
CA TYR A 395 -48.73 6.41 53.51
C TYR A 395 -48.81 6.78 55.01
N LYS A 396 -47.69 7.22 55.62
CA LYS A 396 -47.69 7.64 57.03
C LYS A 396 -48.34 9.02 57.18
N LYS A 397 -49.22 9.17 58.16
CA LYS A 397 -49.96 10.41 58.40
C LYS A 397 -49.02 11.50 58.93
N ASN A 398 -48.89 12.63 58.21
CA ASN A 398 -48.16 13.81 58.72
C ASN A 398 -49.05 14.56 59.72
N ARG A 399 -48.66 14.56 61.00
CA ARG A 399 -49.40 15.25 62.06
C ARG A 399 -48.85 16.65 62.32
N GLU A 400 -48.74 17.48 61.28
CA GLU A 400 -48.27 18.88 61.39
C GLU A 400 -49.01 19.76 60.36
N CYS A 401 -50.27 20.07 60.68
CA CYS A 401 -51.02 21.23 60.21
C CYS A 401 -52.22 21.31 61.15
N MET A 402 -52.26 22.34 62.02
CA MET A 402 -53.24 22.57 63.11
C MET A 402 -52.89 21.98 64.49
N ALA A 403 -51.81 22.48 65.11
CA ALA A 403 -51.73 22.67 66.56
C ALA A 403 -50.62 23.70 66.86
N ASP A 404 -51.04 24.95 67.10
CA ASP A 404 -50.21 26.05 67.56
C ASP A 404 -49.63 25.79 68.96
N GLU A 405 -48.56 26.54 69.25
CA GLU A 405 -47.91 26.79 70.54
C GLU A 405 -48.81 26.56 71.77
N HIS A 406 -48.57 25.47 72.52
CA HIS A 406 -48.18 25.47 73.93
C HIS A 406 -48.38 24.11 74.61
N ALA A 407 -47.42 23.80 75.49
CA ALA A 407 -47.53 23.02 76.73
C ALA A 407 -47.51 21.47 76.69
N GLN A 408 -46.35 20.97 77.13
CA GLN A 408 -46.10 20.00 78.22
C GLN A 408 -46.68 18.57 78.20
N ASN A 409 -45.74 17.64 78.45
CA ASN A 409 -45.84 16.30 79.07
C ASN A 409 -46.79 15.28 78.42
N ASP A 410 -46.29 14.14 77.96
CA ASP A 410 -46.26 12.87 78.72
C ASP A 410 -45.73 11.69 77.88
N LEU A 411 -45.53 10.57 78.59
CA LEU A 411 -44.93 9.27 78.28
C LEU A 411 -45.42 8.46 77.04
N THR A 412 -44.49 7.61 76.56
CA THR A 412 -44.64 6.24 76.00
C THR A 412 -45.38 5.94 74.66
N SER A 413 -44.65 5.15 73.84
CA SER A 413 -45.06 4.05 72.94
C SER A 413 -45.95 4.27 71.70
N ASP A 414 -45.60 3.48 70.67
CA ASP A 414 -46.33 3.07 69.45
C ASP A 414 -46.36 4.09 68.31
N GLU A 415 -45.48 3.99 67.30
CA GLU A 415 -45.54 3.05 66.16
C GLU A 415 -46.90 2.96 65.44
N ASN A 416 -46.90 3.48 64.21
CA ASN A 416 -47.78 3.17 63.08
C ASN A 416 -49.23 3.68 63.12
N ASP A 417 -49.39 4.99 62.92
CA ASP A 417 -50.64 5.55 62.39
C ASP A 417 -50.48 5.76 60.86
N ILE A 418 -50.68 4.67 60.11
CA ILE A 418 -50.66 4.68 58.63
C ILE A 418 -52.07 5.01 58.15
N ASP A 419 -52.20 5.83 57.12
CA ASP A 419 -53.49 6.11 56.50
C ASP A 419 -54.03 4.84 55.82
N GLN A 420 -54.83 4.10 56.58
CA GLN A 420 -55.28 2.76 56.25
C GLN A 420 -56.25 2.77 55.05
N GLU A 421 -56.94 3.89 54.84
CA GLU A 421 -57.81 4.12 53.68
C GLU A 421 -56.96 4.32 52.42
N LEU A 422 -55.92 5.17 52.48
CA LEU A 422 -55.00 5.40 51.36
C LEU A 422 -54.17 4.15 50.98
N LEU A 423 -53.80 3.34 51.97
CA LEU A 423 -53.14 2.04 51.75
C LEU A 423 -54.07 1.04 51.04
N ALA A 424 -55.32 0.93 51.49
CA ALA A 424 -56.29 0.03 50.87
C ALA A 424 -56.59 0.43 49.42
N GLU A 425 -56.66 1.73 49.13
CA GLU A 425 -56.78 2.25 47.76
C GLU A 425 -55.54 1.90 46.90
N ALA A 426 -54.34 2.03 47.45
CA ALA A 426 -53.10 1.69 46.74
C ALA A 426 -53.00 0.17 46.45
N GLU A 427 -53.33 -0.68 47.43
CA GLU A 427 -53.33 -2.14 47.26
C GLU A 427 -54.36 -2.59 46.22
N THR A 428 -55.58 -2.06 46.27
CA THR A 428 -56.63 -2.38 45.30
C THR A 428 -56.26 -1.92 43.88
N ALA A 429 -55.73 -0.70 43.73
CA ALA A 429 -55.27 -0.20 42.43
C ALA A 429 -54.11 -1.04 41.86
N TRP A 430 -53.18 -1.47 42.73
CA TRP A 430 -52.05 -2.30 42.32
C TRP A 430 -52.48 -3.71 41.91
N ALA A 431 -53.34 -4.35 42.71
CA ALA A 431 -53.89 -5.66 42.41
C ALA A 431 -54.72 -5.66 41.11
N GLN A 432 -55.52 -4.62 40.88
CA GLN A 432 -56.29 -4.46 39.64
C GLN A 432 -55.37 -4.33 38.42
N ARG A 433 -54.24 -3.61 38.55
CA ARG A 433 -53.24 -3.48 37.48
C ARG A 433 -52.54 -4.80 37.19
N GLU A 434 -52.11 -5.51 38.22
CA GLU A 434 -51.48 -6.84 38.06
C GLU A 434 -52.44 -7.82 37.37
N TRP A 435 -53.70 -7.84 37.81
CA TRP A 435 -54.74 -8.65 37.18
C TRP A 435 -54.94 -8.28 35.71
N THR A 436 -55.02 -6.98 35.38
CA THR A 436 -55.19 -6.49 34.01
C THR A 436 -54.02 -6.89 33.11
N ILE A 437 -52.79 -6.80 33.61
CA ILE A 437 -51.59 -7.23 32.86
C ILE A 437 -51.66 -8.72 32.58
N GLN A 438 -51.90 -9.53 33.61
CA GLN A 438 -51.86 -10.99 33.52
C GLN A 438 -53.03 -11.58 32.73
N HIS A 439 -54.24 -11.02 32.87
CA HIS A 439 -55.48 -11.65 32.41
C HIS A 439 -56.16 -10.94 31.24
N VAL A 440 -55.80 -9.68 30.96
CA VAL A 440 -56.31 -8.94 29.80
C VAL A 440 -55.19 -8.75 28.79
N LEU A 441 -54.08 -8.13 29.21
CA LEU A 441 -53.05 -7.68 28.29
C LEU A 441 -52.26 -8.84 27.68
N PHE A 442 -51.75 -9.77 28.49
CA PHE A 442 -51.04 -10.94 27.96
C PHE A 442 -51.92 -11.86 27.09
N PRO A 443 -53.17 -12.20 27.48
CA PRO A 443 -54.05 -12.99 26.62
C PRO A 443 -54.44 -12.28 25.32
N SER A 444 -54.73 -10.98 25.36
CA SER A 444 -55.03 -10.19 24.15
C SER A 444 -53.83 -10.08 23.23
N MET A 445 -52.61 -9.86 23.76
CA MET A 445 -51.39 -9.91 22.97
C MET A 445 -51.20 -11.30 22.37
N ARG A 446 -51.41 -12.38 23.14
CA ARG A 446 -51.29 -13.75 22.61
C ARG A 446 -52.25 -14.03 21.45
N LEU A 447 -53.45 -13.47 21.46
CA LEU A 447 -54.49 -13.72 20.45
C LEU A 447 -54.37 -12.82 19.21
N PHE A 448 -54.05 -11.53 19.39
CA PHE A 448 -54.14 -10.52 18.32
C PHE A 448 -52.79 -9.97 17.89
N PHE A 449 -51.73 -10.17 18.66
CA PHE A 449 -50.40 -9.76 18.27
C PHE A 449 -49.85 -10.74 17.23
N LYS A 450 -50.06 -10.43 15.95
CA LYS A 450 -49.33 -11.03 14.83
C LYS A 450 -48.21 -10.09 14.44
N PRO A 451 -47.00 -10.23 15.02
CA PRO A 451 -45.89 -9.38 14.63
C PRO A 451 -45.58 -9.60 13.14
N PRO A 452 -45.32 -8.53 12.37
CA PRO A 452 -44.74 -8.66 11.03
C PRO A 452 -43.47 -9.51 11.09
N LYS A 453 -43.24 -10.32 10.04
CA LYS A 453 -42.05 -11.20 9.97
C LYS A 453 -40.72 -10.44 10.13
N SER A 454 -40.68 -9.15 9.80
CA SER A 454 -39.52 -8.28 9.97
C SER A 454 -39.08 -8.16 11.43
N MET A 455 -40.01 -8.13 12.39
CA MET A 455 -39.71 -7.97 13.82
C MET A 455 -38.96 -9.16 14.43
N ALA A 456 -39.01 -10.33 13.78
CA ALA A 456 -38.24 -11.50 14.18
C ALA A 456 -36.77 -11.44 13.70
N THR A 457 -36.45 -10.55 12.75
CA THR A 457 -35.15 -10.49 12.06
C THR A 457 -34.42 -9.16 12.21
N ASP A 458 -35.13 -8.08 12.57
CA ASP A 458 -34.54 -6.76 12.77
C ASP A 458 -33.99 -6.52 14.19
N GLY A 459 -34.06 -7.55 15.05
CA GLY A 459 -33.59 -7.50 16.43
C GLY A 459 -34.64 -7.01 17.44
N THR A 460 -35.88 -6.73 17.01
CA THR A 460 -36.96 -6.33 17.93
C THR A 460 -37.35 -7.46 18.90
N PHE A 461 -37.34 -8.72 18.44
CA PHE A 461 -37.41 -9.88 19.32
C PHE A 461 -36.05 -10.57 19.40
N VAL A 462 -35.47 -10.62 20.60
CA VAL A 462 -34.25 -11.40 20.86
C VAL A 462 -34.66 -12.78 21.36
N GLN A 463 -34.33 -13.82 20.60
CA GLN A 463 -34.58 -15.20 21.00
C GLN A 463 -33.67 -15.57 22.17
N VAL A 464 -34.21 -15.54 23.39
CA VAL A 464 -33.46 -15.85 24.62
C VAL A 464 -33.13 -17.35 24.72
N ALA A 465 -34.00 -18.22 24.20
CA ALA A 465 -33.79 -19.67 24.19
C ALA A 465 -34.53 -20.37 23.04
N SER A 466 -33.96 -21.47 22.54
CA SER A 466 -34.58 -22.38 21.56
C SER A 466 -34.61 -23.78 22.15
N LEU A 467 -35.81 -24.36 22.33
CA LEU A 467 -35.96 -25.69 22.92
C LEU A 467 -35.23 -26.77 22.08
N GLU A 468 -35.26 -26.65 20.75
CA GLU A 468 -34.56 -27.55 19.82
C GLU A 468 -33.03 -27.48 19.97
N LYS A 469 -32.47 -26.29 20.25
CA LYS A 469 -31.03 -26.12 20.50
C LYS A 469 -30.64 -26.54 21.92
N LEU A 470 -31.53 -26.36 22.90
CA LEU A 470 -31.32 -26.80 24.29
C LEU A 470 -31.30 -28.33 24.40
N TYR A 471 -32.16 -29.04 23.66
CA TYR A 471 -32.20 -30.51 23.68
C TYR A 471 -30.89 -31.15 23.16
N LYS A 472 -30.23 -30.53 22.16
CA LYS A 472 -28.94 -31.02 21.63
C LYS A 472 -27.76 -30.84 22.59
N ILE A 473 -27.87 -30.00 23.61
CA ILE A 473 -26.80 -29.79 24.60
C ILE A 473 -26.83 -30.90 25.67
N PHE A 474 -27.99 -31.48 25.96
CA PHE A 474 -28.13 -32.53 26.98
C PHE A 474 -27.76 -33.95 26.50
N GLU A 475 -27.49 -34.19 25.21
CA GLU A 475 -26.95 -35.47 24.72
C GLU A 475 -25.41 -35.52 24.68
N ARG A 476 -24.71 -34.40 24.98
CA ARG A 476 -23.24 -34.34 24.93
C ARG A 476 -22.56 -34.07 26.27
N CYS A 477 -23.31 -34.14 27.37
CA CYS A 477 -22.79 -34.36 28.72
C CYS A 477 -23.38 -35.68 29.23
#